data_AF-A0A971AW32-F1
#
_entry.id   AF-A0A971AW32-F1
#
_cell.length_a   1.000
_cell.length_b   1.000
_cell.length_c   1.000
_cell.angle_alpha   90.00
_cell.angle_beta   90.00
_cell.angle_gamma   90.00
#
_symmetry.space_group_name_H-M   'P 1'
#
loop_
_entity.id
_entity.type
_entity.pdbx_description
1 polymer ?
#
loop_
_entity_poly.entity_id
_entity_poly.type
_entity_poly.pdbx_seq_one_letter_code
_entity_poly.pdbx_strand_id
1 'polypeptide(L)'
;MTHHPTTDARSCAYDLLIAGAGVAGIAAALEAARAGLDVALVEKTVLVGGLATTGLINIYLPLCDGRGHQVIFGIAEELLHLSIKYGPGDVPPGWRDSPAKGEGQRYRTPFNPASFILALDEALEEAGVDLWLDTLITRPLLEGDRVAGVVVENKSGSATLRAKCVIDATGDGDLAHRAGAPCAEGDNWLCIWALQSSLERAQRAVADPDGVSLLDRLNLGGSPGGAGHPEGLPPFRGTEGRQVTEFILGGRRMLRDHYVERQALGGVNDRRQLFPVTLPSMAQFRTTRRILGREGMAGGEEGRYRDTSIGLTGDWRKAGPIWEIP
;
A
#
# COMPACT_ATOMS: atom_id res chain seq x y z
N MET A 1 -33.00 -9.73 -2.51
CA MET A 1 -33.76 -8.45 -2.59
C MET A 1 -33.30 -7.60 -1.43
N THR A 2 -32.25 -6.81 -1.64
CA THR A 2 -31.73 -5.89 -0.62
C THR A 2 -32.63 -4.66 -0.61
N HIS A 3 -33.21 -4.38 0.55
CA HIS A 3 -33.99 -3.17 0.78
C HIS A 3 -33.06 -1.97 0.59
N HIS A 4 -33.27 -1.17 -0.46
CA HIS A 4 -32.74 0.19 -0.47
C HIS A 4 -33.69 1.04 0.38
N PRO A 5 -33.23 1.57 1.53
CA PRO A 5 -34.02 2.54 2.25
C PRO A 5 -34.13 3.77 1.35
N THR A 6 -35.35 4.23 1.12
CA THR A 6 -35.61 5.59 0.66
C THR A 6 -35.04 6.55 1.71
N THR A 7 -33.85 7.09 1.47
CA THR A 7 -33.18 8.01 2.39
C THR A 7 -33.73 9.42 2.24
N ASP A 8 -34.21 9.98 3.34
CA ASP A 8 -34.25 11.42 3.58
C ASP A 8 -32.88 12.00 3.19
N ALA A 9 -32.83 13.09 2.42
CA ALA A 9 -31.59 13.68 1.88
C ALA A 9 -30.61 14.15 2.98
N ARG A 10 -31.01 14.07 4.26
CA ARG A 10 -30.24 14.43 5.46
C ARG A 10 -29.82 13.26 6.36
N SER A 11 -30.24 12.01 6.14
CA SER A 11 -29.76 10.89 6.96
C SER A 11 -28.34 10.48 6.53
N CYS A 12 -27.41 10.37 7.48
CA CYS A 12 -26.10 9.75 7.21
C CYS A 12 -26.31 8.26 6.97
N ALA A 13 -25.80 7.75 5.85
CA ALA A 13 -25.92 6.33 5.50
C ALA A 13 -24.89 5.47 6.25
N TYR A 14 -23.79 6.08 6.72
CA TYR A 14 -22.70 5.39 7.40
C TYR A 14 -22.24 6.14 8.66
N ASP A 15 -21.72 5.41 9.63
CA ASP A 15 -20.99 5.98 10.76
C ASP A 15 -19.60 6.46 10.31
N LEU A 16 -18.95 5.64 9.47
CA LEU A 16 -17.61 5.89 8.98
C LEU A 16 -17.52 5.63 7.48
N LEU A 17 -16.93 6.57 6.75
CA LEU A 17 -16.53 6.38 5.36
C LEU A 17 -15.01 6.48 5.24
N ILE A 18 -14.40 5.51 4.57
CA ILE A 18 -12.96 5.43 4.38
C ILE A 18 -12.66 5.57 2.89
N ALA A 19 -11.87 6.57 2.55
CA ALA A 19 -11.44 6.84 1.19
C ALA A 19 -10.12 6.12 0.92
N GLY A 20 -10.12 5.06 0.12
CA GLY A 20 -8.95 4.27 -0.30
C GLY A 20 -8.83 2.93 0.43
N ALA A 21 -8.79 1.84 -0.34
CA ALA A 21 -8.64 0.48 0.18
C ALA A 21 -7.18 0.00 0.13
N GLY A 22 -6.23 0.87 0.49
CA GLY A 22 -4.86 0.46 0.81
C GLY A 22 -4.79 -0.24 2.18
N VAL A 23 -3.63 -0.79 2.54
CA VAL A 23 -3.43 -1.48 3.84
C VAL A 23 -3.87 -0.65 5.06
N ALA A 24 -3.68 0.67 5.05
CA ALA A 24 -4.14 1.56 6.12
C ALA A 24 -5.66 1.71 6.17
N GLY A 25 -6.31 1.87 5.01
CA GLY A 25 -7.77 1.98 4.91
C GLY A 25 -8.47 0.69 5.28
N ILE A 26 -7.93 -0.45 4.84
CA ILE A 26 -8.39 -1.79 5.25
C ILE A 26 -8.26 -1.97 6.76
N ALA A 27 -7.10 -1.61 7.34
CA ALA A 27 -6.91 -1.73 8.78
C ALA A 27 -7.96 -0.93 9.57
N ALA A 28 -8.20 0.32 9.16
CA ALA A 28 -9.24 1.17 9.75
C ALA A 28 -10.66 0.59 9.55
N ALA A 29 -10.94 0.01 8.38
CA ALA A 29 -12.25 -0.59 8.07
C ALA A 29 -12.54 -1.81 8.96
N LEU A 30 -11.55 -2.71 9.09
CA LEU A 30 -11.66 -3.91 9.89
C LEU A 30 -11.85 -3.57 11.38
N GLU A 31 -11.04 -2.67 11.95
CA GLU A 31 -11.25 -2.24 13.35
C GLU A 31 -12.65 -1.62 13.54
N ALA A 32 -13.03 -0.68 12.67
CA ALA A 32 -14.29 0.05 12.80
C ALA A 32 -15.52 -0.86 12.68
N ALA A 33 -15.52 -1.78 11.71
CA ALA A 33 -16.61 -2.72 11.54
C ALA A 33 -16.70 -3.71 12.70
N ARG A 34 -15.57 -4.21 13.21
CA ARG A 34 -15.52 -5.06 14.42
C ARG A 34 -15.97 -4.32 15.69
N ALA A 35 -15.83 -3.00 15.73
CA ALA A 35 -16.39 -2.14 16.76
C ALA A 35 -17.90 -1.88 16.62
N GLY A 36 -18.55 -2.44 15.59
CA GLY A 36 -20.00 -2.35 15.36
C GLY A 36 -20.46 -1.09 14.64
N LEU A 37 -19.56 -0.41 13.91
CA LEU A 37 -19.91 0.75 13.11
C LEU A 37 -20.39 0.35 11.70
N ASP A 38 -21.31 1.12 11.14
CA ASP A 38 -21.65 1.04 9.71
C ASP A 38 -20.54 1.69 8.88
N VAL A 39 -19.72 0.86 8.21
CA VAL A 39 -18.51 1.30 7.48
C VAL A 39 -18.68 1.18 5.97
N ALA A 40 -18.45 2.29 5.27
CA ALA A 40 -18.19 2.30 3.83
C ALA A 40 -16.69 2.39 3.55
N LEU A 41 -16.16 1.50 2.70
CA LEU A 41 -14.78 1.56 2.20
C LEU A 41 -14.81 1.78 0.68
N VAL A 42 -14.24 2.87 0.19
CA VAL A 42 -14.36 3.28 -1.21
C VAL A 42 -13.00 3.30 -1.90
N GLU A 43 -12.86 2.53 -2.99
CA GLU A 43 -11.62 2.35 -3.75
C GLU A 43 -11.81 2.68 -5.24
N LYS A 44 -10.88 3.47 -5.77
CA LYS A 44 -10.91 3.93 -7.18
C LYS A 44 -10.57 2.83 -8.18
N THR A 45 -9.99 1.72 -7.74
CA THR A 45 -9.60 0.58 -8.56
C THR A 45 -10.49 -0.65 -8.28
N VAL A 46 -10.25 -1.73 -9.02
CA VAL A 46 -10.96 -3.01 -8.85
C VAL A 46 -10.27 -3.96 -7.88
N LEU A 47 -9.17 -3.56 -7.23
CA LEU A 47 -8.37 -4.41 -6.34
C LEU A 47 -8.00 -3.65 -5.06
N VAL A 48 -8.10 -4.32 -3.92
CA VAL A 48 -7.69 -3.77 -2.61
C VAL A 48 -6.20 -4.03 -2.31
N GLY A 49 -5.66 -3.35 -1.30
CA GLY A 49 -4.30 -3.51 -0.77
C GLY A 49 -3.31 -2.41 -1.19
N GLY A 50 -3.66 -1.54 -2.14
CA GLY A 50 -2.84 -0.39 -2.55
C GLY A 50 -1.44 -0.80 -3.02
N LEU A 51 -0.39 -0.09 -2.58
CA LEU A 51 0.98 -0.37 -3.02
C LEU A 51 1.44 -1.82 -2.78
N ALA A 52 0.94 -2.47 -1.73
CA ALA A 52 1.27 -3.86 -1.41
C ALA A 52 0.82 -4.84 -2.52
N THR A 53 -0.27 -4.51 -3.21
CA THR A 53 -0.93 -5.38 -4.19
C THR A 53 -0.83 -4.78 -5.61
N THR A 54 -1.58 -3.72 -5.90
CA THR A 54 -1.65 -3.05 -7.21
C THR A 54 -0.37 -2.28 -7.55
N GLY A 55 0.37 -1.84 -6.53
CA GLY A 55 1.71 -1.28 -6.69
C GLY A 55 2.84 -2.31 -6.67
N LEU A 56 2.54 -3.60 -6.51
CA LEU A 56 3.51 -4.71 -6.55
C LEU A 56 4.69 -4.57 -5.55
N ILE A 57 4.48 -3.89 -4.42
CA ILE A 57 5.43 -3.87 -3.31
C ILE A 57 5.20 -5.11 -2.45
N ASN A 58 5.60 -6.27 -3.00
CA ASN A 58 5.26 -7.60 -2.50
C ASN A 58 6.20 -8.07 -1.37
N ILE A 59 6.31 -7.26 -0.32
CA ILE A 59 7.08 -7.55 0.89
C ILE A 59 6.41 -6.87 2.08
N TYR A 60 6.03 -7.65 3.09
CA TYR A 60 5.53 -7.12 4.34
C TYR A 60 6.75 -6.71 5.16
N LEU A 61 6.90 -5.41 5.45
CA LEU A 61 8.08 -4.89 6.15
C LEU A 61 8.12 -5.34 7.62
N PRO A 62 9.31 -5.35 8.26
CA PRO A 62 9.48 -5.89 9.59
C PRO A 62 8.56 -5.28 10.67
N LEU A 63 7.89 -6.14 11.43
CA LEU A 63 7.11 -5.77 12.64
C LEU A 63 7.94 -5.79 13.93
N CYS A 64 9.25 -5.98 13.82
CA CYS A 64 10.18 -6.14 14.93
C CYS A 64 11.30 -5.08 14.92
N ASP A 65 12.02 -4.95 16.03
CA ASP A 65 13.20 -4.08 16.17
C ASP A 65 14.48 -4.68 15.56
N GLY A 66 14.45 -5.92 15.08
CA GLY A 66 15.64 -6.66 14.59
C GLY A 66 16.59 -7.13 15.70
N ARG A 67 16.18 -7.04 16.96
CA ARG A 67 16.88 -7.55 18.16
C ARG A 67 16.06 -8.63 18.87
N GLY A 68 15.13 -9.24 18.16
CA GLY A 68 14.27 -10.32 18.65
C GLY A 68 12.97 -9.87 19.31
N HIS A 69 12.65 -8.56 19.30
CA HIS A 69 11.42 -8.03 19.88
C HIS A 69 10.47 -7.53 18.80
N GLN A 70 9.22 -7.99 18.87
CA GLN A 70 8.14 -7.40 18.09
C GLN A 70 7.76 -6.05 18.71
N VAL A 71 7.48 -5.07 17.86
CA VAL A 71 7.15 -3.69 18.26
C VAL A 71 5.83 -3.23 17.66
N ILE A 72 5.39 -3.84 16.55
CA ILE A 72 4.10 -3.59 15.92
C ILE A 72 3.25 -4.86 16.04
N PHE A 73 2.04 -4.73 16.57
CA PHE A 73 1.11 -5.82 16.90
C PHE A 73 -0.29 -5.55 16.33
N GLY A 74 -1.26 -6.41 16.64
CA GLY A 74 -2.67 -6.19 16.31
C GLY A 74 -2.93 -6.38 14.82
N ILE A 75 -3.76 -5.53 14.22
CA ILE A 75 -4.13 -5.67 12.80
C ILE A 75 -2.93 -5.70 11.85
N ALA A 76 -1.83 -5.00 12.16
CA ALA A 76 -0.64 -5.07 11.30
C ALA A 76 -0.04 -6.50 11.24
N GLU A 77 -0.05 -7.22 12.36
CA GLU A 77 0.35 -8.63 12.41
C GLU A 77 -0.69 -9.54 11.76
N GLU A 78 -1.98 -9.28 11.97
CA GLU A 78 -3.06 -9.99 11.28
C GLU A 78 -2.92 -9.88 9.76
N LEU A 79 -2.74 -8.67 9.23
CA LEU A 79 -2.54 -8.42 7.80
C LEU A 79 -1.27 -9.10 7.26
N LEU A 80 -0.22 -9.22 8.07
CA LEU A 80 0.96 -9.99 7.70
C LEU A 80 0.59 -11.47 7.48
N HIS A 81 -0.16 -12.07 8.41
CA HIS A 81 -0.60 -13.46 8.27
C HIS A 81 -1.59 -13.65 7.12
N LEU A 82 -2.51 -12.71 6.89
CA LEU A 82 -3.39 -12.72 5.72
C LEU A 82 -2.61 -12.67 4.42
N SER A 83 -1.48 -11.94 4.35
CA SER A 83 -0.67 -11.85 3.14
C SER A 83 -0.12 -13.19 2.65
N ILE A 84 0.02 -14.17 3.54
CA ILE A 84 0.49 -15.53 3.24
C ILE A 84 -0.62 -16.60 3.37
N LYS A 85 -1.87 -16.22 3.63
CA LYS A 85 -2.99 -17.18 3.83
C LYS A 85 -3.21 -18.10 2.61
N TYR A 86 -3.19 -17.53 1.41
CA TYR A 86 -3.44 -18.23 0.14
C TYR A 86 -2.21 -18.32 -0.76
N GLY A 87 -1.03 -18.00 -0.23
CA GLY A 87 0.16 -17.77 -1.03
C GLY A 87 1.42 -18.31 -0.38
N PRO A 88 2.52 -18.36 -1.15
CA PRO A 88 3.82 -18.72 -0.59
C PRO A 88 4.35 -17.63 0.36
N GLY A 89 5.31 -18.01 1.20
CA GLY A 89 5.95 -17.15 2.18
C GLY A 89 5.60 -17.53 3.62
N ASP A 90 6.54 -17.27 4.53
CA ASP A 90 6.39 -17.53 5.95
C ASP A 90 7.19 -16.52 6.77
N VAL A 91 6.85 -16.37 8.04
CA VAL A 91 7.63 -15.60 9.00
C VAL A 91 8.92 -16.38 9.33
N PRO A 92 10.12 -15.80 9.15
CA PRO A 92 11.36 -16.52 9.41
C PRO A 92 11.44 -17.06 10.85
N PRO A 93 11.57 -18.38 11.09
CA PRO A 93 11.45 -18.95 12.45
C PRO A 93 12.48 -18.41 13.45
N GLY A 94 13.67 -18.02 12.99
CA GLY A 94 14.72 -17.40 13.79
C GLY A 94 14.60 -15.89 13.97
N TRP A 95 13.45 -15.27 13.70
CA TRP A 95 13.32 -13.81 13.79
C TRP A 95 13.49 -13.26 15.21
N ARG A 96 13.26 -14.11 16.22
CA ARG A 96 13.48 -13.81 17.64
C ARG A 96 14.94 -13.94 18.07
N ASP A 97 15.80 -14.53 17.22
CA ASP A 97 17.21 -14.68 17.53
C ASP A 97 17.89 -13.32 17.54
N SER A 98 18.59 -13.01 18.64
CA SER A 98 19.17 -11.68 18.88
C SER A 98 20.70 -11.71 18.87
N PRO A 99 21.36 -10.76 18.18
CA PRO A 99 20.78 -9.87 17.17
C PRO A 99 20.45 -10.66 15.89
N ALA A 100 19.48 -10.20 15.12
CA ALA A 100 19.25 -10.74 13.78
C ALA A 100 20.55 -10.57 12.96
N LYS A 101 21.07 -11.65 12.38
CA LYS A 101 22.33 -11.65 11.61
C LYS A 101 22.18 -11.05 10.20
N GLY A 102 21.00 -10.53 9.89
CA GLY A 102 20.69 -9.88 8.62
C GLY A 102 19.19 -9.67 8.44
N GLU A 103 18.80 -8.99 7.37
CA GLU A 103 17.39 -8.69 7.12
C GLU A 103 16.51 -9.95 6.97
N GLY A 104 17.08 -11.07 6.52
CA GLY A 104 16.38 -12.36 6.36
C GLY A 104 15.96 -13.04 7.68
N GLN A 105 16.36 -12.49 8.83
CA GLN A 105 16.01 -12.98 10.16
C GLN A 105 15.15 -11.94 10.92
N ARG A 106 14.30 -11.19 10.22
CA ARG A 106 13.36 -10.24 10.83
C ARG A 106 11.93 -10.75 10.67
N TYR A 107 11.03 -10.29 11.55
CA TYR A 107 9.59 -10.56 11.49
C TYR A 107 8.98 -9.86 10.27
N ARG A 108 9.15 -10.44 9.09
CA ARG A 108 8.73 -9.92 7.79
C ARG A 108 8.39 -11.11 6.89
N THR A 109 7.68 -10.90 5.80
CA THR A 109 7.46 -11.98 4.82
C THR A 109 7.27 -11.44 3.40
N PRO A 110 7.92 -12.02 2.37
CA PRO A 110 7.47 -11.82 1.00
C PRO A 110 6.11 -12.49 0.81
N PHE A 111 5.28 -11.97 -0.08
CA PHE A 111 3.96 -12.54 -0.31
C PHE A 111 3.56 -12.42 -1.78
N ASN A 112 2.57 -13.22 -2.20
CA ASN A 112 1.96 -13.08 -3.51
C ASN A 112 0.83 -12.01 -3.47
N PRO A 113 0.82 -11.01 -4.37
CA PRO A 113 -0.18 -9.95 -4.33
C PRO A 113 -1.62 -10.46 -4.54
N ALA A 114 -1.82 -11.43 -5.43
CA ALA A 114 -3.14 -11.99 -5.70
C ALA A 114 -3.66 -12.79 -4.50
N SER A 115 -2.79 -13.59 -3.88
CA SER A 115 -3.13 -14.30 -2.63
C SER A 115 -3.53 -13.33 -1.51
N PHE A 116 -2.83 -12.20 -1.39
CA PHE A 116 -3.18 -11.20 -0.39
C PHE A 116 -4.51 -10.51 -0.71
N ILE A 117 -4.78 -10.14 -1.97
CA ILE A 117 -6.08 -9.59 -2.38
C ILE A 117 -7.22 -10.53 -1.98
N LEU A 118 -7.11 -11.83 -2.28
CA LEU A 118 -8.14 -12.82 -1.92
C LEU A 118 -8.38 -12.89 -0.41
N ALA A 119 -7.31 -12.84 0.39
CA ALA A 119 -7.42 -12.84 1.86
C ALA A 119 -8.01 -11.54 2.41
N LEU A 120 -7.75 -10.41 1.75
CA LEU A 120 -8.29 -9.10 2.12
C LEU A 120 -9.78 -8.99 1.78
N ASP A 121 -10.19 -9.45 0.60
CA ASP A 121 -11.60 -9.48 0.18
C ASP A 121 -12.42 -10.29 1.19
N GLU A 122 -11.98 -11.51 1.51
CA GLU A 122 -12.62 -12.37 2.51
C GLU A 122 -12.70 -11.70 3.89
N ALA A 123 -11.62 -11.08 4.37
CA ALA A 123 -11.61 -10.42 5.68
C ALA A 123 -12.57 -9.22 5.74
N LEU A 124 -12.68 -8.44 4.65
CA LEU A 124 -13.61 -7.32 4.54
C LEU A 124 -15.06 -7.78 4.46
N GLU A 125 -15.34 -8.84 3.70
CA GLU A 125 -16.66 -9.47 3.59
C GLU A 125 -17.12 -10.03 4.94
N GLU A 126 -16.27 -10.79 5.62
CA GLU A 126 -16.56 -11.36 6.95
C GLU A 126 -16.81 -10.27 8.00
N ALA A 127 -16.11 -9.14 7.92
CA ALA A 127 -16.31 -8.00 8.81
C ALA A 127 -17.60 -7.21 8.50
N GLY A 128 -18.27 -7.46 7.37
CA GLY A 128 -19.48 -6.74 6.98
C GLY A 128 -19.22 -5.31 6.50
N VAL A 129 -18.02 -5.02 5.97
CA VAL A 129 -17.69 -3.72 5.39
C VAL A 129 -18.44 -3.53 4.08
N ASP A 130 -19.09 -2.38 3.89
CA ASP A 130 -19.70 -2.01 2.61
C ASP A 130 -18.61 -1.50 1.65
N LEU A 131 -18.09 -2.41 0.82
CA LEU A 131 -16.97 -2.17 -0.08
C LEU A 131 -17.43 -1.67 -1.47
N TRP A 132 -16.98 -0.48 -1.83
CA TRP A 132 -17.21 0.15 -3.13
C TRP A 132 -15.92 0.13 -3.97
N LEU A 133 -15.84 -0.80 -4.93
CA LEU A 133 -14.75 -0.86 -5.91
C LEU A 133 -15.10 -0.05 -7.17
N ASP A 134 -14.10 0.25 -8.00
CA ASP A 134 -14.25 1.03 -9.25
C ASP A 134 -15.05 2.34 -9.02
N THR A 135 -14.84 2.95 -7.86
CA THR A 135 -15.60 4.11 -7.39
C THR A 135 -14.65 5.24 -7.02
N LEU A 136 -14.63 6.28 -7.85
CA LEU A 136 -13.74 7.42 -7.69
C LEU A 136 -14.36 8.45 -6.75
N ILE A 137 -13.69 8.75 -5.64
CA ILE A 137 -14.01 9.94 -4.84
C ILE A 137 -13.48 11.18 -5.57
N THR A 138 -14.40 12.07 -5.95
CA THR A 138 -14.08 13.28 -6.72
C THR A 138 -13.86 14.50 -5.82
N ARG A 139 -14.63 14.67 -4.75
CA ARG A 139 -14.49 15.78 -3.80
C ARG A 139 -15.14 15.49 -2.45
N PRO A 140 -14.73 16.19 -1.37
CA PRO A 140 -15.45 16.14 -0.12
C PRO A 140 -16.83 16.79 -0.24
N LEU A 141 -17.77 16.32 0.57
CA LEU A 141 -19.01 17.02 0.87
C LEU A 141 -18.80 17.80 2.18
N LEU A 142 -18.85 19.12 2.12
CA LEU A 142 -18.64 20.00 3.27
C LEU A 142 -19.97 20.55 3.79
N GLU A 143 -20.12 20.58 5.11
CA GLU A 143 -21.16 21.32 5.84
C GLU A 143 -20.45 22.29 6.79
N GLY A 144 -20.26 23.54 6.35
CA GLY A 144 -19.34 24.46 7.01
C GLY A 144 -17.90 23.99 6.85
N ASP A 145 -17.19 23.82 7.97
CA ASP A 145 -15.83 23.29 8.04
C ASP A 145 -15.77 21.76 8.28
N ARG A 146 -16.93 21.11 8.41
CA ARG A 146 -17.03 19.67 8.66
C ARG A 146 -17.17 18.89 7.36
N VAL A 147 -16.37 17.84 7.19
CA VAL A 147 -16.58 16.83 6.15
C VAL A 147 -17.78 15.96 6.55
N ALA A 148 -18.86 16.05 5.78
CA ALA A 148 -20.12 15.33 6.00
C ALA A 148 -20.29 14.10 5.08
N GLY A 149 -19.29 13.83 4.24
CA GLY A 149 -19.32 12.76 3.25
C GLY A 149 -18.41 13.04 2.06
N VAL A 150 -18.67 12.35 0.96
CA VAL A 150 -17.92 12.48 -0.30
C VAL A 150 -18.85 12.43 -1.50
N VAL A 151 -18.40 13.03 -2.61
CA VAL A 151 -19.01 12.82 -3.92
C VAL A 151 -18.20 11.77 -4.65
N VAL A 152 -18.90 10.78 -5.20
CA VAL A 152 -18.33 9.65 -5.92
C VAL A 152 -18.79 9.62 -7.37
N GLU A 153 -17.96 9.06 -8.23
CA GLU A 153 -18.30 8.73 -9.62
C GLU A 153 -18.02 7.24 -9.84
N ASN A 154 -19.01 6.52 -10.37
CA ASN A 154 -18.86 5.12 -10.79
C ASN A 154 -19.80 4.80 -11.95
N LYS A 155 -20.01 3.52 -12.25
CA LYS A 155 -20.87 3.08 -13.38
C LYS A 155 -22.32 3.57 -13.29
N SER A 156 -22.82 3.88 -12.10
CA SER A 156 -24.15 4.46 -11.88
C SER A 156 -24.19 5.98 -12.07
N GLY A 157 -23.06 6.60 -12.36
CA GLY A 157 -22.87 8.05 -12.48
C GLY A 157 -22.42 8.69 -11.17
N SER A 158 -22.73 9.97 -11.04
CA SER A 158 -22.33 10.79 -9.89
C SER A 158 -23.31 10.64 -8.73
N ALA A 159 -22.80 10.36 -7.53
CA ALA A 159 -23.60 10.23 -6.31
C ALA A 159 -22.91 10.85 -5.10
N THR A 160 -23.65 11.02 -4.01
CA THR A 160 -23.12 11.49 -2.73
C THR A 160 -23.27 10.40 -1.68
N LEU A 161 -22.17 10.08 -0.98
CA LEU A 161 -22.17 9.18 0.17
C LEU A 161 -21.97 10.03 1.44
N ARG A 162 -22.94 10.00 2.36
CA ARG A 162 -22.92 10.76 3.62
C ARG A 162 -22.46 9.88 4.78
N ALA A 163 -21.59 10.41 5.62
CA ALA A 163 -21.08 9.73 6.82
C ALA A 163 -20.89 10.69 8.00
N LYS A 164 -20.91 10.16 9.23
CA LYS A 164 -20.64 10.95 10.44
C LYS A 164 -19.16 11.34 10.54
N CYS A 165 -18.27 10.45 10.11
CA CYS A 165 -16.82 10.66 10.03
C CYS A 165 -16.27 10.17 8.69
N VAL A 166 -15.18 10.79 8.22
CA VAL A 166 -14.46 10.38 7.01
C VAL A 166 -12.97 10.24 7.30
N ILE A 167 -12.37 9.12 6.91
CA ILE A 167 -10.92 8.88 6.94
C ILE A 167 -10.37 8.99 5.52
N ASP A 168 -9.37 9.85 5.32
CA ASP A 168 -8.57 9.88 4.09
C ASP A 168 -7.43 8.86 4.19
N ALA A 169 -7.64 7.70 3.58
CA ALA A 169 -6.66 6.63 3.41
C ALA A 169 -6.29 6.44 1.93
N THR A 170 -6.38 7.51 1.12
CA THR A 170 -6.21 7.44 -0.34
C THR A 170 -4.78 7.09 -0.76
N GLY A 171 -3.84 7.15 0.19
CA GLY A 171 -2.39 7.13 -0.06
C GLY A 171 -1.84 8.48 -0.50
N ASP A 172 -2.72 9.39 -0.96
CA ASP A 172 -2.34 10.66 -1.56
C ASP A 172 -2.69 11.90 -0.73
N GLY A 173 -3.51 11.75 0.33
CA GLY A 173 -4.00 12.88 1.13
C GLY A 173 -4.87 13.87 0.33
N ASP A 174 -5.41 13.41 -0.79
CA ASP A 174 -6.11 14.22 -1.77
C ASP A 174 -7.46 14.71 -1.26
N LEU A 175 -8.17 13.89 -0.49
CA LEU A 175 -9.47 14.25 0.06
C LEU A 175 -9.31 15.31 1.15
N ALA A 176 -8.33 15.11 2.04
CA ALA A 176 -7.98 16.07 3.08
C ALA A 176 -7.53 17.41 2.48
N HIS A 177 -6.66 17.37 1.46
CA HIS A 177 -6.24 18.58 0.75
C HIS A 177 -7.43 19.32 0.12
N ARG A 178 -8.32 18.60 -0.57
CA ARG A 178 -9.54 19.18 -1.17
C ARG A 178 -10.54 19.69 -0.13
N ALA A 179 -10.49 19.19 1.10
CA ALA A 179 -11.28 19.69 2.23
C ALA A 179 -10.67 20.96 2.87
N GLY A 180 -9.50 21.39 2.42
CA GLY A 180 -8.80 22.57 2.94
C GLY A 180 -7.83 22.29 4.09
N ALA A 181 -7.54 21.01 4.38
CA ALA A 181 -6.55 20.67 5.39
C ALA A 181 -5.13 21.10 4.95
N PRO A 182 -4.31 21.61 5.87
CA PRO A 182 -2.91 21.91 5.58
C PRO A 182 -2.17 20.59 5.30
N CYS A 183 -1.49 20.53 4.16
CA CYS A 183 -0.74 19.36 3.73
C CYS A 183 0.70 19.73 3.34
N ALA A 184 1.63 18.79 3.51
CA ALA A 184 2.97 18.86 2.97
C ALA A 184 3.16 17.80 1.88
N GLU A 185 3.93 18.15 0.85
CA GLU A 185 4.27 17.24 -0.25
C GLU A 185 5.59 16.50 -0.01
N GLY A 186 5.71 15.29 -0.55
CA GLY A 186 6.92 14.47 -0.53
C GLY A 186 7.64 14.44 -1.87
N ASP A 187 8.95 14.16 -1.84
CA ASP A 187 9.72 13.86 -3.04
C ASP A 187 9.69 12.35 -3.35
N ASN A 188 9.47 12.02 -4.61
CA ASN A 188 9.43 10.65 -5.11
C ASN A 188 10.43 10.46 -6.23
N TRP A 189 11.11 9.32 -6.20
CA TRP A 189 12.18 8.99 -7.14
C TRP A 189 11.64 8.03 -8.20
N LEU A 190 11.90 8.32 -9.47
CA LEU A 190 11.48 7.47 -10.59
C LEU A 190 11.92 6.01 -10.37
N CYS A 191 10.95 5.12 -10.21
CA CYS A 191 11.18 3.69 -10.05
C CYS A 191 10.04 2.89 -10.68
N ILE A 192 10.25 1.59 -10.86
CA ILE A 192 9.21 0.65 -11.22
C ILE A 192 9.43 -0.68 -10.53
N TRP A 193 8.37 -1.22 -9.91
CA TRP A 193 8.31 -2.63 -9.54
C TRP A 193 7.34 -3.35 -10.48
N ALA A 194 7.76 -4.50 -10.98
CA ALA A 194 6.97 -5.35 -11.85
C ALA A 194 7.18 -6.83 -11.50
N LEU A 195 6.26 -7.67 -11.97
CA LEU A 195 6.47 -9.11 -11.99
C LEU A 195 6.89 -9.53 -13.39
N GLN A 196 7.85 -10.43 -13.46
CA GLN A 196 8.30 -11.08 -14.68
C GLN A 196 8.22 -12.60 -14.53
N SER A 197 8.61 -13.31 -15.57
CA SER A 197 8.85 -14.75 -15.51
C SER A 197 10.12 -15.10 -16.26
N SER A 198 10.82 -16.11 -15.76
CA SER A 198 12.04 -16.64 -16.36
C SER A 198 12.05 -18.16 -16.28
N LEU A 199 12.36 -18.84 -17.39
CA LEU A 199 12.53 -20.30 -17.37
C LEU A 199 13.71 -20.72 -16.47
N GLU A 200 14.80 -19.95 -16.48
CA GLU A 200 15.96 -20.18 -15.61
C GLU A 200 15.53 -20.14 -14.14
N ARG A 201 14.72 -19.15 -13.76
CA ARG A 201 14.22 -19.02 -12.40
C ARG A 201 13.24 -20.14 -12.05
N ALA A 202 12.33 -20.50 -12.96
CA ALA A 202 11.42 -21.62 -12.77
C ALA A 202 12.17 -22.94 -12.56
N GLN A 203 13.24 -23.20 -13.31
CA GLN A 203 14.08 -24.40 -13.14
C GLN A 203 14.76 -24.43 -11.76
N ARG A 204 15.23 -23.28 -11.26
CA ARG A 204 15.79 -23.19 -9.90
C ARG A 204 14.74 -23.40 -8.81
N ALA A 205 13.53 -22.88 -9.03
CA ALA A 205 12.42 -22.98 -8.09
C ALA A 205 11.94 -24.43 -7.87
N VAL A 206 12.17 -25.35 -8.82
CA VAL A 206 11.82 -26.77 -8.65
C VAL A 206 12.49 -27.41 -7.43
N ALA A 207 13.66 -26.91 -7.01
CA ALA A 207 14.38 -27.42 -5.85
C ALA A 207 14.00 -26.74 -4.52
N ASP A 208 13.16 -25.70 -4.56
CA ASP A 208 12.77 -24.92 -3.39
C ASP A 208 11.53 -25.55 -2.72
N PRO A 209 11.52 -25.76 -1.39
CA PRO A 209 10.32 -26.19 -0.67
C PRO A 209 9.21 -25.12 -0.63
N ASP A 210 9.51 -23.86 -0.97
CA ASP A 210 8.56 -22.75 -1.00
C ASP A 210 8.44 -22.11 -2.41
N GLY A 211 7.21 -21.86 -2.84
CA GLY A 211 6.88 -21.18 -4.09
C GLY A 211 7.23 -19.69 -4.14
N VAL A 212 7.75 -19.06 -3.07
CA VAL A 212 8.22 -17.65 -3.09
C VAL A 212 9.22 -17.45 -4.23
N SER A 213 10.06 -18.45 -4.49
CA SER A 213 11.04 -18.42 -5.57
C SER A 213 10.40 -18.32 -6.96
N LEU A 214 9.13 -18.68 -7.17
CA LEU A 214 8.41 -18.45 -8.42
C LEU A 214 7.96 -17.00 -8.62
N LEU A 215 7.91 -16.19 -7.56
CA LEU A 215 7.52 -14.78 -7.64
C LEU A 215 8.69 -13.92 -8.11
N ASP A 216 8.81 -13.76 -9.44
CA ASP A 216 9.90 -12.98 -10.04
C ASP A 216 9.67 -11.47 -10.00
N ARG A 217 10.08 -10.87 -8.89
CA ARG A 217 10.03 -9.42 -8.65
C ARG A 217 11.20 -8.72 -9.31
N LEU A 218 10.91 -7.74 -10.14
CA LEU A 218 11.87 -6.83 -10.74
C LEU A 218 11.64 -5.43 -10.20
N ASN A 219 12.69 -4.79 -9.68
CA ASN A 219 12.68 -3.39 -9.28
C ASN A 219 13.80 -2.65 -10.04
N LEU A 220 13.46 -1.52 -10.67
CA LEU A 220 14.38 -0.66 -11.41
C LEU A 220 14.24 0.79 -10.95
N GLY A 221 15.35 1.53 -10.99
CA GLY A 221 15.40 2.97 -10.72
C GLY A 221 15.67 3.33 -9.26
N GLY A 222 15.01 4.39 -8.80
CA GLY A 222 15.25 5.03 -7.52
C GLY A 222 14.89 4.20 -6.28
N SER A 223 15.85 4.10 -5.37
CA SER A 223 15.68 3.64 -4.00
C SER A 223 14.88 4.65 -3.14
N PRO A 224 14.46 4.29 -1.91
CA PRO A 224 13.84 5.24 -0.98
C PRO A 224 14.59 6.56 -0.80
N GLY A 225 15.93 6.51 -0.79
CA GLY A 225 16.79 7.67 -0.59
C GLY A 225 17.22 8.35 -1.89
N GLY A 226 16.66 7.97 -3.03
CA GLY A 226 16.97 8.57 -4.33
C GLY A 226 18.15 7.95 -5.08
N ALA A 227 18.93 7.07 -4.46
CA ALA A 227 19.97 6.33 -5.17
C ALA A 227 19.37 5.52 -6.33
N GLY A 228 19.91 5.63 -7.54
CA GLY A 228 19.35 5.00 -8.75
C GLY A 228 18.33 5.85 -9.50
N HIS A 229 17.99 7.05 -9.02
CA HIS A 229 17.23 8.03 -9.78
C HIS A 229 18.05 8.54 -10.98
N PRO A 230 17.46 8.72 -12.17
CA PRO A 230 18.19 9.25 -13.33
C PRO A 230 18.82 10.63 -13.06
N GLU A 231 20.06 10.80 -13.48
CA GLU A 231 20.78 12.06 -13.35
C GLU A 231 20.09 13.19 -14.13
N GLY A 232 20.01 14.37 -13.54
CA GLY A 232 19.40 15.56 -14.15
C GLY A 232 17.87 15.56 -14.20
N LEU A 233 17.20 14.48 -13.80
CA LEU A 233 15.75 14.43 -13.67
C LEU A 233 15.34 14.99 -12.29
N PRO A 234 14.37 15.92 -12.21
CA PRO A 234 13.86 16.38 -10.92
C PRO A 234 13.01 15.30 -10.23
N PRO A 235 12.88 15.33 -8.90
CA PRO A 235 11.98 14.44 -8.17
C PRO A 235 10.51 14.72 -8.54
N PHE A 236 9.67 13.71 -8.28
CA PHE A 236 8.25 13.73 -8.56
C PHE A 236 7.46 14.02 -7.28
N ARG A 237 6.50 14.96 -7.32
CA ARG A 237 5.57 15.23 -6.21
C ARG A 237 4.39 14.26 -6.22
N GLY A 238 3.94 13.83 -7.40
CA GLY A 238 2.82 12.91 -7.57
C GLY A 238 1.46 13.58 -7.37
N THR A 239 1.42 14.92 -7.36
CA THR A 239 0.23 15.72 -7.07
C THR A 239 -0.39 16.39 -8.30
N GLU A 240 0.28 16.29 -9.46
CA GLU A 240 -0.21 16.75 -10.75
C GLU A 240 -0.38 15.58 -11.73
N GLY A 241 -1.53 15.50 -12.41
CA GLY A 241 -1.84 14.38 -13.32
C GLY A 241 -0.84 14.16 -14.46
N ARG A 242 -0.20 15.23 -14.96
CA ARG A 242 0.86 15.13 -15.98
C ARG A 242 2.09 14.42 -15.42
N GLN A 243 2.52 14.81 -14.23
CA GLN A 243 3.65 14.22 -13.54
C GLN A 243 3.41 12.73 -13.19
N VAL A 244 2.17 12.35 -12.84
CA VAL A 244 1.77 10.93 -12.69
C VAL A 244 2.04 10.15 -13.98
N THR A 245 1.61 10.69 -15.12
CA THR A 245 1.81 10.06 -16.44
C THR A 245 3.30 9.95 -16.78
N GLU A 246 4.07 11.00 -16.55
CA GLU A 246 5.51 11.03 -16.79
C GLU A 246 6.26 9.98 -15.96
N PHE A 247 5.91 9.85 -14.67
CA PHE A 247 6.46 8.83 -13.78
C PHE A 247 6.19 7.42 -14.30
N ILE A 248 4.92 7.11 -14.64
CA ILE A 248 4.53 5.80 -15.14
C ILE A 248 5.25 5.48 -16.46
N LEU A 249 5.27 6.42 -17.41
CA LEU A 249 5.93 6.19 -18.70
C LEU A 249 7.45 6.12 -18.57
N GLY A 250 8.04 6.84 -17.61
CA GLY A 250 9.46 6.75 -17.27
C GLY A 250 9.84 5.38 -16.71
N GLY A 251 9.08 4.87 -15.74
CA GLY A 251 9.24 3.50 -15.23
C GLY A 251 9.15 2.46 -16.33
N ARG A 252 8.12 2.58 -17.19
CA ARG A 252 7.93 1.66 -18.33
C ARG A 252 9.03 1.78 -19.40
N ARG A 253 9.70 2.93 -19.55
CA ARG A 253 10.89 3.07 -20.40
C ARG A 253 12.05 2.24 -19.84
N MET A 254 12.38 2.42 -18.56
CA MET A 254 13.44 1.63 -17.91
C MET A 254 13.18 0.12 -18.03
N LEU A 255 11.92 -0.30 -17.90
CA LEU A 255 11.55 -1.71 -18.07
C LEU A 255 11.74 -2.21 -19.50
N ARG A 256 11.42 -1.39 -20.53
CA ARG A 256 11.69 -1.75 -21.93
C ARG A 256 13.18 -1.88 -22.18
N ASP A 257 13.98 -0.93 -21.68
CA ASP A 257 15.44 -0.93 -21.84
C ASP A 257 16.04 -2.19 -21.19
N HIS A 258 15.57 -2.56 -19.98
CA HIS A 258 15.94 -3.81 -19.32
C HIS A 258 15.69 -5.04 -20.19
N TYR A 259 14.51 -5.20 -20.79
CA TYR A 259 14.24 -6.36 -21.63
C TYR A 259 15.03 -6.34 -22.94
N VAL A 260 15.23 -5.18 -23.56
CA VAL A 260 16.09 -5.06 -24.75
C VAL A 260 17.50 -5.56 -24.44
N GLU A 261 18.09 -5.11 -23.33
CA GLU A 261 19.42 -5.52 -22.92
C GLU A 261 19.49 -7.02 -22.59
N ARG A 262 18.57 -7.51 -21.74
CA ARG A 262 18.59 -8.90 -21.27
C ARG A 262 18.29 -9.90 -22.39
N GLN A 263 17.37 -9.56 -23.28
CA GLN A 263 16.98 -10.45 -24.39
C GLN A 263 18.00 -10.47 -25.53
N ALA A 264 18.88 -9.46 -25.62
CA ALA A 264 19.99 -9.45 -26.57
C ALA A 264 21.01 -10.57 -26.31
N LEU A 265 21.06 -11.14 -25.10
CA LEU A 265 21.97 -12.23 -24.75
C LEU A 265 21.68 -13.53 -25.54
N GLY A 266 20.46 -13.70 -26.06
CA GLY A 266 20.06 -14.87 -26.85
C GLY A 266 20.11 -16.19 -26.08
N GLY A 267 19.33 -17.20 -26.51
CA GLY A 267 19.35 -18.56 -25.92
C GLY A 267 18.80 -18.64 -24.48
N VAL A 268 19.52 -18.06 -23.50
CA VAL A 268 19.23 -18.10 -22.06
C VAL A 268 18.16 -17.10 -21.65
N ASN A 269 18.07 -15.95 -22.32
CA ASN A 269 17.14 -14.86 -21.96
C ASN A 269 16.32 -14.33 -23.14
N ASP A 270 16.10 -15.11 -24.21
CA ASP A 270 15.27 -14.62 -25.33
C ASP A 270 13.82 -14.30 -24.87
N ARG A 271 13.02 -13.63 -25.71
CA ARG A 271 11.64 -13.22 -25.35
C ARG A 271 10.68 -14.36 -24.98
N ARG A 272 11.03 -15.62 -25.26
CA ARG A 272 10.28 -16.82 -24.86
C ARG A 272 10.73 -17.34 -23.50
N GLN A 273 11.93 -16.95 -23.06
CA GLN A 273 12.54 -17.38 -21.80
C GLN A 273 12.42 -16.35 -20.68
N LEU A 274 12.42 -15.05 -21.00
CA LEU A 274 12.34 -13.95 -20.04
C LEU A 274 11.38 -12.86 -20.54
N PHE A 275 10.29 -12.61 -19.80
CA PHE A 275 9.27 -11.65 -20.21
C PHE A 275 8.49 -11.07 -19.02
N PRO A 276 7.92 -9.85 -19.14
CA PRO A 276 7.09 -9.27 -18.10
C PRO A 276 5.74 -9.99 -18.00
N VAL A 277 5.24 -10.15 -16.78
CA VAL A 277 3.96 -10.82 -16.49
C VAL A 277 2.93 -9.81 -15.98
N THR A 278 3.32 -8.97 -15.01
CA THR A 278 2.39 -8.02 -14.40
C THR A 278 3.07 -6.67 -14.22
N LEU A 279 2.42 -5.63 -14.75
CA LEU A 279 2.77 -4.24 -14.49
C LEU A 279 1.95 -3.73 -13.31
N PRO A 280 2.45 -2.75 -12.55
CA PRO A 280 1.66 -2.10 -11.52
C PRO A 280 0.48 -1.37 -12.17
N SER A 281 -0.70 -1.49 -11.56
CA SER A 281 -1.92 -0.82 -12.02
C SER A 281 -2.13 0.54 -11.38
N MET A 282 -1.19 0.99 -10.54
CA MET A 282 -1.13 2.33 -9.95
C MET A 282 0.26 2.95 -10.08
N ALA A 283 0.36 4.27 -9.94
CA ALA A 283 1.65 4.94 -9.79
C ALA A 283 2.28 4.59 -8.44
N GLN A 284 3.57 4.27 -8.45
CA GLN A 284 4.29 3.78 -7.27
C GLN A 284 4.95 4.92 -6.49
N PHE A 285 4.19 5.99 -6.27
CA PHE A 285 4.60 7.04 -5.35
C PHE A 285 4.58 6.50 -3.91
N ARG A 286 5.46 7.04 -3.07
CA ARG A 286 5.56 6.70 -1.65
C ARG A 286 4.80 7.68 -0.79
N THR A 287 5.09 8.96 -0.96
CA THR A 287 4.44 10.05 -0.25
C THR A 287 4.22 11.17 -1.23
N THR A 288 2.97 11.38 -1.64
CA THR A 288 2.58 12.51 -2.47
C THR A 288 2.21 13.68 -1.57
N ARG A 289 1.15 13.54 -0.76
CA ARG A 289 0.83 14.46 0.35
C ARG A 289 0.66 13.73 1.68
N ARG A 290 0.86 14.47 2.76
CA ARG A 290 0.43 14.11 4.11
C ARG A 290 -0.18 15.32 4.80
N ILE A 291 -1.17 15.08 5.65
CA ILE A 291 -1.75 16.12 6.51
C ILE A 291 -0.66 16.63 7.47
N LEU A 292 -0.63 17.94 7.70
CA LEU A 292 0.15 18.55 8.76
C LEU A 292 -0.63 18.41 10.07
N GLY A 293 -0.33 17.32 10.79
CA GLY A 293 -0.86 17.06 12.12
C GLY A 293 -0.36 18.04 13.17
N ARG A 294 -0.95 17.97 14.37
CA ARG A 294 -0.52 18.78 15.53
C ARG A 294 0.93 18.51 15.92
N GLU A 295 1.36 17.27 15.71
CA GLU A 295 2.70 16.79 15.94
C GLU A 295 3.09 15.86 14.79
N GLY A 296 4.39 15.69 14.55
CA GLY A 296 4.91 14.79 13.53
C GLY A 296 6.26 14.21 13.94
N MET A 297 6.70 13.20 13.18
CA MET A 297 7.99 12.55 13.38
C MET A 297 9.09 13.26 12.57
N ALA A 298 10.25 13.51 13.19
CA ALA A 298 11.44 14.03 12.51
C ALA A 298 12.66 13.14 12.77
N GLY A 299 13.61 13.07 11.83
CA GLY A 299 14.84 12.27 12.01
C GLY A 299 15.62 12.61 13.29
N GLY A 300 16.16 11.60 13.98
CA GLY A 300 16.89 11.75 15.25
C GLY A 300 16.04 11.72 16.53
N GLU A 301 14.74 11.44 16.45
CA GLU A 301 13.85 11.32 17.62
C GLU A 301 13.55 9.87 18.02
N GLU A 302 14.35 8.89 17.56
CA GLU A 302 14.23 7.50 18.01
C GLU A 302 14.38 7.37 19.54
N GLY A 303 13.56 6.51 20.15
CA GLY A 303 13.54 6.27 21.60
C GLY A 303 12.97 7.42 22.44
N ARG A 304 12.42 8.46 21.81
CA ARG A 304 11.79 9.57 22.51
C ARG A 304 10.31 9.28 22.79
N TYR A 305 9.94 9.31 24.07
CA TYR A 305 8.55 9.19 24.52
C TYR A 305 7.71 10.42 24.12
N ARG A 306 6.43 10.20 23.80
CA ARG A 306 5.44 11.22 23.46
C ARG A 306 4.10 10.91 24.12
N ASP A 307 3.52 11.91 24.80
CA ASP A 307 2.20 11.78 25.45
C ASP A 307 1.07 11.52 24.44
N THR A 308 1.27 11.89 23.18
CA THR A 308 0.35 11.77 22.05
C THR A 308 0.50 10.44 21.31
N SER A 309 1.44 9.59 21.72
CA SER A 309 1.78 8.37 21.00
C SER A 309 0.59 7.41 20.87
N ILE A 310 0.29 7.03 19.62
CA ILE A 310 -0.73 6.04 19.28
C ILE A 310 -0.15 4.66 18.94
N GLY A 311 1.18 4.52 18.97
CA GLY A 311 1.84 3.26 18.67
C GLY A 311 3.34 3.38 18.45
N LEU A 312 3.98 2.23 18.27
CA LEU A 312 5.43 2.12 18.03
C LEU A 312 5.69 1.65 16.60
N THR A 313 6.82 2.09 16.03
CA THR A 313 7.33 1.55 14.77
C THR A 313 8.84 1.40 14.79
N GLY A 314 9.35 0.32 14.19
CA GLY A 314 10.79 0.07 14.05
C GLY A 314 11.35 0.63 12.75
N ASP A 315 12.67 0.83 12.68
CA ASP A 315 13.32 1.11 11.39
C ASP A 315 13.38 -0.19 10.55
N TRP A 316 12.72 -0.20 9.40
CA TRP A 316 12.73 -1.35 8.50
C TRP A 316 14.11 -1.57 7.84
N ARG A 317 14.97 -0.54 7.78
CA ARG A 317 16.28 -0.56 7.10
C ARG A 317 17.41 -1.08 7.98
N LYS A 318 17.27 -0.99 9.32
CA LYS A 318 18.31 -1.39 10.28
C LYS A 318 17.71 -1.80 11.62
N ALA A 319 18.40 -2.67 12.35
CA ALA A 319 18.00 -3.10 13.68
C ALA A 319 18.26 -2.02 14.75
N GLY A 320 17.37 -1.90 15.73
CA GLY A 320 17.55 -1.09 16.94
C GLY A 320 16.64 0.13 17.09
N PRO A 321 16.57 1.08 16.14
CA PRO A 321 15.75 2.27 16.32
C PRO A 321 14.27 1.93 16.39
N ILE A 322 13.61 2.45 17.43
CA ILE A 322 12.17 2.38 17.65
C ILE A 322 11.68 3.82 17.81
N TRP A 323 10.51 4.09 17.25
CA TRP A 323 9.90 5.39 17.19
C TRP A 323 8.49 5.34 17.76
N GLU A 324 8.11 6.39 18.48
CA GLU A 324 6.71 6.65 18.81
C GLU A 324 6.03 7.41 17.67
N ILE A 325 4.81 6.99 17.32
CA ILE A 325 3.96 7.63 16.32
C ILE A 325 3.02 8.60 17.05
N PRO A 326 3.26 9.93 16.97
CA PRO A 326 2.40 10.94 17.58
C PRO A 326 1.07 11.18 16.85
#